data_AF-M2S3R7-F1
#
_entry.id   AF-M2S3R7-F1
#
_cell.length_a   1.000
_cell.length_b   1.000
_cell.length_c   1.000
_cell.angle_alpha   90.00
_cell.angle_beta   90.00
_cell.angle_gamma   90.00
#
_symmetry.space_group_name_H-M   'P 1'
#
loop_
_entity.id
_entity.type
_entity.pdbx_description
1 polymer ?
#
loop_
_entity_poly.entity_id
_entity_poly.type
_entity_poly.pdbx_seq_one_letter_code
_entity_poly.pdbx_strand_id
1 'polypeptide(L)'
;IVVYDAVLSPVYQVPVLYFGIQDSLHRYPPTMATLYDHLVMPHFRPQTQDTNTGVIGGISMAEHPITNTPVFFIHPCQTAQVMQASLHKDTTAEAYLIAWIGALGKPVGLNIPLLLAQQL
;
A
#
# COMPACT_ATOMS: atom_id res chain seq x y z
N ILE A 1 -8.90 -14.37 -2.04
CA ILE A 1 -9.36 -13.04 -1.57
C ILE A 1 -8.13 -12.16 -1.48
N VAL A 2 -8.20 -10.89 -1.89
CA VAL A 2 -7.10 -9.95 -1.64
C VAL A 2 -7.25 -9.39 -0.23
N VAL A 3 -6.19 -9.45 0.57
CA VAL A 3 -6.15 -8.98 1.95
C VAL A 3 -5.20 -7.79 2.02
N TYR A 4 -5.56 -6.80 2.82
CA TYR A 4 -4.78 -5.60 3.08
C TYR A 4 -4.66 -5.41 4.59
N ASP A 5 -3.44 -5.16 5.07
CA ASP A 5 -3.14 -4.84 6.45
C ASP A 5 -2.39 -3.50 6.52
N ALA A 6 -2.79 -2.64 7.46
CA ALA A 6 -2.11 -1.39 7.74
C ALA A 6 -1.42 -1.48 9.11
N VAL A 7 -0.09 -1.44 9.12
CA VAL A 7 0.70 -1.56 10.35
C VAL A 7 1.59 -0.33 10.50
N LEU A 8 1.58 0.27 11.69
CA LEU A 8 2.43 1.43 11.99
C LEU A 8 3.91 1.01 12.00
N SER A 9 4.75 1.67 11.20
CA SER A 9 6.19 1.48 11.28
C SER A 9 6.77 2.21 12.50
N PRO A 10 7.46 1.52 13.43
CA PRO A 10 8.12 2.20 14.55
C PRO A 10 9.31 3.06 14.10
N VAL A 11 9.91 2.73 12.95
CA VAL A 11 11.07 3.46 12.41
C VAL A 11 10.64 4.71 11.66
N TYR A 12 9.67 4.57 10.75
CA TYR A 12 9.24 5.69 9.89
C TYR A 12 8.08 6.51 10.48
N GLN A 13 7.43 6.03 11.55
CA GLN A 13 6.29 6.70 12.21
C GLN A 13 5.14 7.01 11.24
N VAL A 14 4.91 6.11 10.28
CA VAL A 14 3.82 6.15 9.29
C VAL A 14 3.22 4.75 9.12
N PRO A 15 1.95 4.64 8.71
CA PRO A 15 1.37 3.35 8.36
C PRO A 15 2.03 2.76 7.09
N VAL A 16 2.27 1.46 7.13
CA VAL A 16 2.80 0.65 6.04
C VAL A 16 1.68 -0.24 5.52
N LEU A 17 1.48 -0.24 4.20
CA LEU A 17 0.47 -1.07 3.54
C LEU A 17 1.10 -2.41 3.18
N TYR A 18 0.61 -3.46 3.82
CA TYR A 18 0.87 -4.85 3.49
C TYR A 18 -0.32 -5.43 2.73
N PHE A 19 -0.06 -6.30 1.75
CA PHE A 19 -1.13 -6.88 0.95
C PHE A 19 -0.72 -8.21 0.31
N GLY A 20 -1.72 -9.02 -0.03
CA GLY A 20 -1.49 -10.31 -0.67
C GLY A 20 -2.78 -11.04 -1.02
N ILE A 21 -2.64 -12.23 -1.60
CA ILE A 21 -3.76 -13.11 -1.92
C ILE A 21 -3.83 -14.20 -0.86
N GLN A 22 -4.95 -14.24 -0.14
CA GLN A 22 -5.31 -15.38 0.70
C GLN A 22 -6.07 -16.40 -0.17
N ASP A 23 -5.44 -17.56 -0.39
CA ASP A 23 -5.99 -18.69 -1.13
C ASP A 23 -5.61 -20.01 -0.44
N SER A 24 -6.61 -20.76 0.02
CA SER A 24 -6.41 -22.04 0.73
C SER A 24 -5.83 -23.14 -0.17
N LEU A 25 -5.94 -22.98 -1.50
CA LEU A 25 -5.37 -23.90 -2.49
C LEU A 25 -3.97 -23.49 -2.95
N HIS A 26 -3.41 -22.40 -2.41
CA HIS A 26 -2.07 -21.91 -2.73
C HIS A 26 -1.80 -21.67 -4.22
N ARG A 27 -2.82 -21.34 -5.02
CA ARG A 27 -2.68 -21.13 -6.48
C ARG A 27 -1.94 -19.84 -6.82
N TYR A 28 -1.85 -18.92 -5.87
CA TYR A 28 -1.27 -17.59 -6.03
C TYR A 28 -0.12 -17.38 -5.03
N PRO A 29 1.04 -18.03 -5.23
CA PRO A 29 2.19 -17.82 -4.36
C PRO A 29 2.69 -16.37 -4.45
N PRO A 30 3.24 -15.78 -3.39
CA PRO A 30 3.70 -14.39 -3.39
C PRO A 30 4.99 -14.27 -4.21
N THR A 31 4.84 -14.16 -5.53
CA THR A 31 5.92 -13.95 -6.49
C THR A 31 5.70 -12.65 -7.26
N MET A 32 6.73 -12.12 -7.92
CA MET A 32 6.56 -10.93 -8.77
C MET A 32 5.56 -11.16 -9.90
N ALA A 33 5.47 -12.38 -10.45
CA ALA A 33 4.43 -12.71 -11.43
C ALA A 33 3.03 -12.54 -10.84
N THR A 34 2.77 -13.15 -9.67
CA THR A 34 1.50 -13.00 -8.95
C THR A 34 1.20 -11.53 -8.63
N LEU A 35 2.21 -10.76 -8.21
CA LEU A 35 2.06 -9.33 -7.94
C LEU A 35 1.56 -8.58 -9.18
N TYR A 36 2.26 -8.70 -10.31
CA TYR A 36 1.93 -7.91 -11.49
C TYR A 36 0.69 -8.43 -12.22
N ASP A 37 0.46 -9.74 -12.24
CA ASP A 37 -0.68 -10.35 -12.94
C ASP A 37 -2.00 -10.22 -12.19
N HIS A 38 -1.98 -10.10 -10.86
CA HIS A 38 -3.20 -10.17 -10.05
C HIS A 38 -3.41 -9.03 -9.05
N LEU A 39 -2.35 -8.34 -8.60
CA LEU A 39 -2.47 -7.34 -7.52
C LEU A 39 -2.23 -5.91 -8.00
N VAL A 40 -1.26 -5.70 -8.90
CA VAL A 40 -0.95 -4.37 -9.43
C VAL A 40 -1.87 -4.03 -10.59
N MET A 41 -2.51 -2.87 -10.48
CA MET A 41 -3.32 -2.32 -11.56
C MET A 41 -2.47 -2.07 -12.82
N PRO A 42 -2.88 -2.52 -14.02
CA PRO A 42 -2.02 -2.52 -15.21
C PRO A 42 -1.38 -1.16 -15.55
N HIS A 43 -2.08 -0.06 -15.33
CA HIS A 43 -1.60 1.29 -15.61
C HIS A 43 -0.60 1.83 -14.58
N PHE A 44 -0.48 1.20 -13.41
CA PHE A 44 0.51 1.54 -12.39
C PHE A 44 1.79 0.69 -12.48
N ARG A 45 1.80 -0.37 -13.31
CA ARG A 45 2.95 -1.28 -13.45
C ARG A 45 4.29 -0.56 -13.71
N PRO A 46 4.38 0.44 -14.63
CA PRO A 46 5.64 1.14 -14.87
C PRO A 46 6.20 1.84 -13.63
N GLN A 47 5.32 2.43 -12.81
CA GLN A 47 5.71 3.15 -11.59
C GLN A 47 6.11 2.23 -10.45
N THR A 48 5.54 1.02 -10.42
CA THR A 48 5.88 -0.01 -9.41
C THR A 48 7.11 -0.84 -9.76
N GLN A 49 7.48 -0.89 -11.04
CA GLN A 49 8.65 -1.63 -11.54
C GLN A 49 9.94 -0.79 -11.49
N ASP A 50 9.83 0.53 -11.59
CA ASP A 50 10.98 1.42 -11.48
C ASP A 50 11.31 1.69 -10.00
N THR A 51 12.28 0.95 -9.47
CA THR A 51 12.76 1.10 -8.10
C THR A 51 13.53 2.40 -7.86
N ASN A 52 13.84 3.19 -8.90
CA ASN A 52 14.71 4.37 -8.85
C ASN A 52 13.99 5.70 -9.10
N THR A 53 12.72 5.73 -9.56
CA THR A 53 12.08 7.01 -9.95
C THR A 53 10.62 7.22 -9.49
N GLY A 54 9.97 6.22 -8.87
CA GLY A 54 8.57 6.31 -8.46
C GLY A 54 8.35 6.91 -7.05
N VAL A 55 7.39 7.84 -6.94
CA VAL A 55 6.78 8.28 -5.64
C VAL A 55 6.11 7.11 -4.91
N ILE A 56 5.70 6.09 -5.67
CA ILE A 56 5.23 4.80 -5.17
C ILE A 56 6.49 3.98 -4.81
N GLY A 57 7.02 4.22 -3.61
CA GLY A 57 8.18 3.52 -3.07
C GLY A 57 8.06 2.01 -3.32
N GLY A 58 9.06 1.47 -4.01
CA GLY A 58 9.04 0.16 -4.65
C GLY A 58 8.30 -0.92 -3.86
N ILE A 59 7.30 -1.52 -4.49
CA ILE A 59 6.62 -2.69 -3.93
C ILE A 59 7.67 -3.79 -3.77
N SER A 60 7.79 -4.31 -2.55
CA SER A 60 8.77 -5.33 -2.21
C SER A 60 8.10 -6.46 -1.42
N MET A 61 8.85 -7.54 -1.19
CA MET A 61 8.42 -8.64 -0.35
C MET A 61 9.16 -8.63 0.98
N ALA A 62 8.45 -8.97 2.05
CA ALA A 62 9.00 -9.17 3.39
C ALA A 62 8.19 -10.23 4.13
N GLU A 63 8.60 -10.56 5.35
CA GLU A 63 7.73 -11.25 6.30
C GLU A 63 6.78 -10.25 6.95
N HIS A 64 5.50 -10.61 7.03
CA HIS A 64 4.49 -9.77 7.67
C HIS A 64 4.80 -9.65 9.18
N PRO A 65 4.82 -8.43 9.76
CA PRO A 65 5.33 -8.20 11.12
C PRO A 65 4.49 -8.86 12.24
N ILE A 66 3.28 -9.30 11.94
CA ILE A 66 2.36 -9.93 12.92
C ILE A 66 2.22 -11.43 12.67
N THR A 67 2.11 -11.84 11.41
CA THR A 67 1.81 -13.25 11.05
C THR A 67 3.05 -14.04 10.68
N ASN A 68 4.20 -13.39 10.46
CA ASN A 68 5.46 -13.99 10.02
C ASN A 68 5.30 -14.82 8.72
N THR A 69 4.43 -14.36 7.82
CA THR A 69 4.19 -14.99 6.52
C THR A 69 4.70 -14.09 5.39
N PRO A 70 5.16 -14.65 4.25
CA PRO A 70 5.56 -13.84 3.09
C PRO A 70 4.40 -12.97 2.60
N VAL A 71 4.66 -11.68 2.40
CA VAL A 71 3.65 -10.69 2.01
C VAL A 71 4.29 -9.60 1.15
N PHE A 72 3.49 -8.92 0.32
CA PHE A 72 3.94 -7.71 -0.35
C PHE A 72 3.73 -6.49 0.54
N PHE A 73 4.57 -5.48 0.40
CA PHE A 73 4.36 -4.20 1.05
C PHE A 73 4.84 -3.04 0.19
N ILE A 74 4.25 -1.87 0.41
CA ILE A 74 4.73 -0.60 -0.15
C ILE A 74 5.78 -0.04 0.81
N HIS A 75 7.00 0.21 0.32
CA HIS A 75 8.07 0.68 1.18
C HIS A 75 7.79 2.10 1.70
N PRO A 76 7.86 2.35 3.02
CA PRO A 76 7.35 3.58 3.62
C PRO A 76 8.29 4.80 3.56
N CYS A 77 9.48 4.68 2.97
CA CYS A 77 10.50 5.74 3.04
C CYS A 77 10.05 7.10 2.48
N GLN A 78 9.17 7.10 1.48
CA GLN A 78 8.62 8.33 0.88
C GLN A 78 7.25 8.70 1.43
N THR A 79 6.62 7.83 2.25
CA THR A 79 5.25 8.04 2.73
C THR A 79 5.13 9.32 3.55
N ALA A 80 6.09 9.62 4.43
CA ALA A 80 6.05 10.84 5.23
C ALA A 80 6.04 12.11 4.35
N GLN A 81 6.87 12.15 3.30
CA GLN A 81 6.92 13.26 2.35
C GLN A 81 5.61 13.40 1.56
N VAL A 82 5.07 12.28 1.07
CA VAL A 82 3.78 12.26 0.35
C VAL A 82 2.65 12.79 1.24
N MET A 83 2.60 12.34 2.49
CA MET A 83 1.56 12.78 3.43
C MET A 83 1.73 14.25 3.82
N GLN A 84 2.95 14.73 4.08
CA GLN A 84 3.18 16.15 4.37
C GLN A 84 2.74 17.07 3.24
N ALA A 85 2.91 16.64 1.98
CA ALA A 85 2.43 17.40 0.81
C ALA A 85 0.91 17.34 0.60
N SER A 86 0.22 16.37 1.21
CA SER A 86 -1.19 16.08 0.97
C SER A 86 -2.13 16.54 2.10
N LEU A 87 -1.59 17.00 3.23
CA LEU A 87 -2.37 17.25 4.45
C LEU A 87 -2.31 18.71 4.91
N HIS A 88 -3.35 19.14 5.62
CA HIS A 88 -3.42 20.42 6.31
C HIS A 88 -2.97 20.30 7.78
N LYS A 89 -2.66 21.42 8.44
CA LYS A 89 -2.19 21.43 9.84
C LYS A 89 -3.18 20.80 10.82
N ASP A 90 -4.48 20.95 10.56
CA ASP A 90 -5.55 20.52 11.46
C ASP A 90 -6.18 19.18 11.03
N THR A 91 -5.43 18.38 10.25
CA THR A 91 -5.92 17.09 9.74
C THR A 91 -6.14 16.09 10.88
N THR A 92 -7.34 15.51 10.95
CA THR A 92 -7.66 14.45 11.94
C THR A 92 -6.99 13.12 11.58
N ALA A 93 -6.97 12.17 12.52
CA ALA A 93 -6.41 10.84 12.28
C ALA A 93 -7.19 10.08 11.18
N GLU A 94 -8.51 10.23 11.13
CA GLU A 94 -9.37 9.63 10.11
C GLU A 94 -9.06 10.22 8.73
N ALA A 95 -8.97 11.55 8.64
CA ALA A 95 -8.63 12.23 7.40
C ALA A 95 -7.22 11.86 6.91
N TYR A 96 -6.26 11.70 7.83
CA TYR A 96 -4.92 11.18 7.52
C TYR A 96 -4.99 9.79 6.88
N LEU A 97 -5.76 8.86 7.46
CA LEU A 97 -5.86 7.49 6.95
C LEU A 97 -6.56 7.44 5.58
N ILE A 98 -7.61 8.23 5.39
CA ILE A 98 -8.30 8.30 4.08
C ILE A 98 -7.35 8.85 3.01
N ALA A 99 -6.63 9.94 3.30
CA ALA A 99 -5.64 10.51 2.39
C ALA A 99 -4.51 9.52 2.10
N TRP A 100 -4.02 8.80 3.12
CA TRP A 100 -2.96 7.80 3.00
C TRP A 100 -3.38 6.62 2.11
N ILE A 101 -4.58 6.08 2.29
CA ILE A 101 -5.14 5.03 1.40
C ILE A 101 -5.30 5.60 -0.01
N GLY A 102 -5.78 6.83 -0.15
CA GLY A 102 -5.93 7.49 -1.44
C GLY A 102 -4.61 7.66 -2.21
N ALA A 103 -3.52 7.90 -1.49
CA ALA A 103 -2.19 8.08 -2.04
C ALA A 103 -1.48 6.75 -2.38
N LEU A 104 -1.56 5.75 -1.50
CA LEU A 104 -0.78 4.51 -1.63
C LEU A 104 -1.59 3.27 -2.05
N GLY A 105 -2.90 3.27 -1.86
CA GLY A 105 -3.75 2.08 -2.09
C GLY A 105 -4.09 1.81 -3.56
N LYS A 106 -4.25 2.87 -4.36
CA LYS A 106 -4.71 2.76 -5.77
C LYS A 106 -3.88 1.81 -6.65
N PRO A 107 -2.54 1.82 -6.60
CA PRO A 107 -1.71 0.93 -7.42
C PRO A 107 -2.00 -0.55 -7.19
N VAL A 108 -2.47 -0.91 -6.00
CA VAL A 108 -2.73 -2.30 -5.56
C VAL A 108 -4.21 -2.60 -5.42
N GLY A 109 -5.08 -1.77 -6.03
CA GLY A 109 -6.53 -1.98 -6.07
C GLY A 109 -7.29 -1.59 -4.79
N LEU A 110 -6.62 -1.04 -3.78
CA LEU A 110 -7.27 -0.53 -2.57
C LEU A 110 -7.77 0.89 -2.82
N ASN A 111 -9.09 1.05 -2.88
CA ASN A 111 -9.73 2.33 -3.24
C ASN A 111 -10.61 2.84 -2.10
N ILE A 112 -10.65 4.16 -1.93
CA ILE A 112 -11.61 4.84 -1.05
C ILE A 112 -12.93 5.03 -1.79
N PRO A 113 -14.08 4.61 -1.23
CA PRO A 113 -15.39 4.93 -1.77
C PRO A 113 -15.61 6.45 -1.82
N LEU A 114 -16.22 6.96 -2.88
CA LEU A 114 -16.44 8.40 -3.06
C LEU A 114 -17.15 9.05 -1.86
N LEU A 115 -18.13 8.37 -1.27
CA LEU A 115 -18.86 8.86 -0.10
C LEU A 115 -17.94 9.10 1.11
N LEU A 116 -16.91 8.28 1.28
CA LEU A 116 -15.92 8.44 2.34
C LEU A 116 -14.92 9.56 1.99
N ALA A 117 -14.56 9.70 0.71
CA ALA A 117 -13.68 10.79 0.25
C ALA A 117 -14.32 12.18 0.38
N GLN A 118 -15.66 12.27 0.34
CA GLN A 118 -16.40 13.54 0.53
C GLN A 118 -16.41 14.06 1.97
N GLN A 119 -15.88 13.29 2.91
CA GLN A 119 -15.78 13.67 4.33
C GLN A 119 -14.43 14.31 4.68
N LEU A 120 -13.53 14.43 3.70
CA LEU A 120 -12.23 15.11 3.80
C LEU A 120 -12.35 16.63 3.63
#